data_AF-A0A928BQW1-F1
#
_entry.id   AF-A0A928BQW1-F1
#
_cell.length_a   1.000
_cell.length_b   1.000
_cell.length_c   1.000
_cell.angle_alpha   90.00
_cell.angle_beta   90.00
_cell.angle_gamma   90.00
#
_symmetry.space_group_name_H-M   'P 1'
#
loop_
_entity.id
_entity.type
_entity.pdbx_description
1 polymer ?
#
loop_
_entity_poly.entity_id
_entity_poly.type
_entity_poly.pdbx_seq_one_letter_code
_entity_poly.pdbx_strand_id
1 'polypeptide(L)'
;MQKSMQNRICTRVVLVLMLMLISQKTVAQQSTISNNLLYDATLTPNLRLGISLSPHWSMGVTGGYRPWPSSEDTSRKWKHLLVSPDVRYWTDSVFHRQFFGMNLIYSHYNVADVKFPFGLYRSVRDERRQGDLAALGLFYGYSWTLARNLRLEAIIGAAVGYTWFSSYKCGHCGMKVGDDQKVFAMPQAALNVVYNIPKRSRRSEYGTPAEVHVLPITYESDSVEVYQPELEQMPEPEPQQMLAETSHVEQLINQNPLLAPASEYGTFDVDKAVRKTDGALFVYYPVGKYGINRYYHGNGEVIDRIVSTIKELQADPECQIEKILIVGYASVDGGQWGNERLALNRANTLKKYLRRYVDVDDTLFDVRCGGEAWADLRDYLSDAEMHQAVEIIDKFKDPATREQRLRSLNGGRIWKKIMSTFRDHRNAGLIRIYLRDKK
;
A
#
# COMPACT_ATOMS: atom_id res chain seq x y z
N MET A 1 19.56 29.33 -46.07
CA MET A 1 20.25 28.35 -45.19
C MET A 1 19.54 28.09 -43.84
N GLN A 2 18.93 29.08 -43.18
CA GLN A 2 18.28 28.92 -41.86
C GLN A 2 17.11 27.91 -41.80
N LYS A 3 16.20 27.89 -42.79
CA LYS A 3 15.06 26.95 -42.82
C LYS A 3 15.47 25.47 -42.91
N SER A 4 16.59 25.17 -43.57
CA SER A 4 17.16 23.81 -43.69
C SER A 4 17.72 23.33 -42.33
N MET A 5 18.35 24.23 -41.58
CA MET A 5 18.94 23.91 -40.27
C MET A 5 17.86 23.68 -39.21
N GLN A 6 16.78 24.48 -39.25
CA GLN A 6 15.64 24.37 -38.34
C GLN A 6 14.85 23.06 -38.54
N ASN A 7 14.66 22.62 -39.79
CA ASN A 7 14.04 21.33 -40.08
C ASN A 7 14.92 20.16 -39.62
N ARG A 8 16.24 20.21 -39.81
CA ARG A 8 17.15 19.15 -39.32
C ARG A 8 17.18 19.01 -37.80
N ILE A 9 17.05 20.14 -37.08
CA ILE A 9 16.96 20.15 -35.61
C ILE A 9 15.59 19.60 -35.17
N CYS A 10 14.49 20.02 -35.78
CA CYS A 10 13.16 19.48 -35.48
C CYS A 10 13.07 17.97 -35.77
N THR A 11 13.60 17.48 -36.90
CA THR A 11 13.59 16.05 -37.22
C THR A 11 14.42 15.24 -36.22
N ARG A 12 15.55 15.75 -35.74
CA ARG A 12 16.38 15.09 -34.72
C ARG A 12 15.73 15.11 -33.34
N VAL A 13 15.06 16.19 -32.95
CA VAL A 13 14.30 16.27 -31.68
C VAL A 13 13.11 15.32 -31.71
N VAL A 14 12.38 15.24 -32.83
CA VAL A 14 11.28 14.29 -33.01
C VAL A 14 11.77 12.84 -33.02
N LEU A 15 12.90 12.54 -33.66
CA LEU A 15 13.53 11.21 -33.63
C LEU A 15 13.97 10.80 -32.22
N VAL A 16 14.55 11.73 -31.45
CA VAL A 16 14.94 11.48 -30.06
C VAL A 16 13.71 11.25 -29.17
N LEU A 17 12.64 12.03 -29.34
CA LEU A 17 11.38 11.83 -28.61
C LEU A 17 10.70 10.51 -29.00
N MET A 18 10.72 10.11 -30.28
CA MET A 18 10.25 8.79 -30.71
C MET A 18 11.12 7.65 -30.17
N LEU A 19 12.45 7.80 -30.16
CA LEU A 19 13.38 6.81 -29.61
C LEU A 19 13.21 6.66 -28.08
N MET A 20 12.89 7.74 -27.36
CA MET A 20 12.49 7.67 -25.95
C MET A 20 11.15 6.96 -25.73
N LEU A 21 10.24 6.97 -26.72
CA LEU A 21 8.97 6.24 -26.70
C LEU A 21 9.11 4.75 -27.07
N ILE A 22 10.19 4.36 -27.77
CA ILE A 22 10.40 2.98 -28.27
C ILE A 22 11.18 2.12 -27.28
N SER A 23 11.90 2.70 -26.31
CA SER A 23 12.60 1.94 -25.28
C SER A 23 11.72 1.73 -24.05
N GLN A 24 10.94 0.65 -24.06
CA GLN A 24 11.02 -0.46 -23.08
C GLN A 24 9.69 -1.23 -23.00
N LYS A 25 9.77 -2.54 -23.27
CA LYS A 25 8.81 -3.50 -22.74
C LYS A 25 9.02 -3.60 -21.23
N THR A 26 8.15 -2.97 -20.43
CA THR A 26 8.08 -3.24 -18.98
C THR A 26 6.64 -3.38 -18.53
N VAL A 27 6.31 -4.58 -18.06
CA VAL A 27 5.01 -4.94 -17.50
C VAL A 27 4.77 -4.12 -16.23
N ALA A 28 3.58 -3.49 -16.15
CA ALA A 28 2.99 -2.88 -14.95
C ALA A 28 3.57 -1.54 -14.46
N GLN A 29 3.60 -0.51 -15.30
CA GLN A 29 3.74 0.89 -14.83
C GLN A 29 2.42 1.42 -14.25
N GLN A 30 2.45 2.14 -13.13
CA GLN A 30 1.27 2.76 -12.52
C GLN A 30 1.15 4.20 -13.01
N SER A 31 -0.04 4.54 -13.52
CA SER A 31 -0.34 5.88 -14.05
C SER A 31 -1.21 6.67 -13.09
N THR A 32 -1.00 7.98 -13.05
CA THR A 32 -1.72 8.91 -12.17
C THR A 32 -2.19 10.12 -12.93
N ILE A 33 -3.37 10.61 -12.57
CA ILE A 33 -3.91 11.88 -13.04
C ILE A 33 -4.04 12.79 -11.83
N SER A 34 -3.60 14.04 -11.92
CA SER A 34 -3.67 14.99 -10.81
C SER A 34 -4.20 16.35 -11.26
N ASN A 35 -4.86 17.04 -10.34
CA ASN A 35 -5.30 18.42 -10.52
C ASN A 35 -4.86 19.28 -9.32
N ASN A 36 -4.30 20.47 -9.57
CA ASN A 36 -3.82 21.40 -8.54
C ASN A 36 -4.92 22.40 -8.15
N LEU A 37 -5.48 22.22 -6.95
CA LEU A 37 -6.53 23.07 -6.39
C LEU A 37 -6.07 24.50 -6.14
N LEU A 38 -4.79 24.71 -5.81
CA LEU A 38 -4.25 26.05 -5.57
C LEU A 38 -4.14 26.84 -6.89
N TYR A 39 -3.91 26.15 -8.00
CA TYR A 39 -3.84 26.78 -9.32
C TYR A 39 -5.25 27.02 -9.90
N ASP A 40 -6.23 26.18 -9.55
CA ASP A 40 -7.65 26.41 -9.88
C ASP A 40 -8.18 27.70 -9.25
N ALA A 41 -7.66 28.12 -8.09
CA ALA A 41 -7.98 29.43 -7.49
C ALA A 41 -7.60 30.61 -8.39
N THR A 42 -6.72 30.42 -9.38
CA THR A 42 -6.38 31.42 -10.41
C THR A 42 -7.29 31.36 -11.65
N LEU A 43 -8.34 30.53 -11.59
CA LEU A 43 -9.24 30.19 -12.70
C LEU A 43 -8.52 29.55 -13.89
N THR A 44 -7.47 28.79 -13.61
CA THR A 44 -6.67 28.08 -14.62
C THR A 44 -6.80 26.58 -14.44
N PRO A 45 -7.71 25.93 -15.18
CA PRO A 45 -7.77 24.48 -15.25
C PRO A 45 -6.40 23.91 -15.55
N ASN A 46 -6.01 22.89 -14.79
CA ASN A 46 -4.73 22.24 -14.95
C ASN A 46 -4.86 20.72 -14.78
N LEU A 47 -3.95 20.00 -15.41
CA LEU A 47 -3.93 18.55 -15.35
C LEU A 47 -2.49 18.08 -15.38
N ARG A 48 -2.15 17.18 -14.48
CA ARG A 48 -0.87 16.47 -14.50
C ARG A 48 -1.09 15.00 -14.80
N LEU A 49 -0.34 14.49 -15.76
CA LEU A 49 -0.23 13.06 -16.04
C LEU A 49 1.11 12.56 -15.50
N GLY A 50 1.10 11.46 -14.77
CA GLY A 50 2.30 10.88 -14.16
C GLY A 50 2.40 9.38 -14.39
N ILE A 51 3.64 8.90 -14.50
CA ILE A 51 3.99 7.48 -14.62
C ILE A 51 5.10 7.10 -13.64
N SER A 52 5.03 5.90 -13.11
CA SER A 52 6.13 5.30 -12.34
C SER A 52 7.22 4.77 -13.30
N LEU A 53 8.48 5.18 -13.09
CA LEU A 53 9.63 4.68 -13.87
C LEU A 53 10.35 3.53 -13.16
N SER A 54 10.50 3.63 -11.84
CA SER A 54 11.16 2.64 -10.98
C SER A 54 10.50 2.62 -9.60
N PRO A 55 10.95 1.80 -8.63
CA PRO A 55 10.38 1.81 -7.28
C PRO A 55 10.51 3.13 -6.51
N HIS A 56 11.41 4.03 -6.92
CA HIS A 56 11.64 5.33 -6.25
C HIS A 56 11.55 6.53 -7.20
N TRP A 57 11.41 6.33 -8.52
CA TRP A 57 11.36 7.43 -9.48
C TRP A 57 10.03 7.48 -10.22
N SER A 58 9.47 8.69 -10.35
CA SER A 58 8.33 8.97 -11.23
C SER A 58 8.60 10.17 -12.10
N MET A 59 7.96 10.19 -13.26
CA MET A 59 7.98 11.32 -14.17
C MET A 59 6.56 11.74 -14.49
N GLY A 60 6.34 13.03 -14.75
CA GLY A 60 5.06 13.54 -15.16
C GLY A 60 5.16 14.81 -15.98
N VAL A 61 4.02 15.23 -16.51
CA VAL A 61 3.87 16.50 -17.21
C VAL A 61 2.59 17.17 -16.74
N THR A 62 2.71 18.44 -16.36
CA THR A 62 1.58 19.30 -16.00
C THR A 62 1.27 20.23 -17.16
N GLY A 63 0.02 20.27 -17.61
CA GLY A 63 -0.50 21.26 -18.55
C GLY A 63 -1.53 22.13 -17.86
N GLY A 64 -1.51 23.43 -18.12
CA GLY A 64 -2.51 24.38 -17.64
C GLY A 64 -2.89 25.38 -18.73
N TYR A 65 -4.17 25.64 -18.88
CA TYR A 65 -4.66 26.59 -19.87
C TYR A 65 -5.89 27.31 -19.34
N ARG A 66 -5.95 28.63 -19.50
CA ARG A 66 -7.11 29.44 -19.13
C ARG A 66 -7.94 29.79 -20.38
N PRO A 67 -9.12 29.16 -20.59
CA PRO A 67 -9.93 29.32 -21.80
C PRO A 67 -10.91 30.50 -21.77
N TRP A 68 -11.15 31.11 -20.60
CA TRP A 68 -12.24 32.09 -20.44
C TRP A 68 -11.97 33.41 -21.18
N PRO A 69 -12.98 34.02 -21.81
CA PRO A 69 -12.83 35.30 -22.47
C PRO A 69 -12.56 36.40 -21.43
N SER A 70 -11.45 37.13 -21.61
CA SER A 70 -11.35 38.51 -21.15
C SER A 70 -12.14 39.35 -22.15
N SER A 71 -13.24 39.96 -21.74
CA SER A 71 -14.09 40.83 -22.57
C SER A 71 -13.27 41.77 -23.45
N GLU A 72 -13.62 41.86 -24.73
CA GLU A 72 -12.89 42.70 -25.71
C GLU A 72 -12.88 44.18 -25.32
N ASP A 73 -13.89 44.63 -24.56
CA ASP A 73 -14.06 45.99 -24.03
C ASP A 73 -13.38 46.25 -22.67
N THR A 74 -12.63 45.28 -22.12
CA THR A 74 -12.02 45.44 -20.78
C THR A 74 -10.50 45.31 -20.83
N SER A 75 -9.80 46.27 -20.22
CA SER A 75 -8.33 46.38 -20.17
C SER A 75 -7.62 45.18 -19.52
N ARG A 76 -8.35 44.29 -18.85
CA ARG A 76 -7.81 43.13 -18.12
C ARG A 76 -7.65 41.93 -19.03
N LYS A 77 -6.41 41.61 -19.39
CA LYS A 77 -6.06 40.40 -20.15
C LYS A 77 -5.24 39.47 -19.27
N TRP A 78 -5.64 38.21 -19.16
CA TRP A 78 -4.91 37.21 -18.40
C TRP A 78 -5.01 35.84 -19.11
N LYS A 79 -4.29 35.72 -20.22
CA LYS A 79 -4.18 34.48 -21.00
C LYS A 79 -2.81 33.87 -20.78
N HIS A 80 -2.76 32.59 -20.46
CA HIS A 80 -1.50 31.86 -20.41
C HIS A 80 -1.69 30.38 -20.71
N LEU A 81 -0.66 29.79 -21.29
CA LEU A 81 -0.49 28.35 -21.48
C LEU A 81 0.73 27.94 -20.68
N LEU A 82 0.57 26.98 -19.77
CA LEU A 82 1.62 26.42 -18.93
C LEU A 82 1.90 24.98 -19.34
N VAL A 83 3.17 24.64 -19.53
CA VAL A 83 3.63 23.25 -19.64
C VAL A 83 4.81 23.07 -18.67
N SER A 84 4.72 22.05 -17.82
CA SER A 84 5.73 21.77 -16.79
C SER A 84 5.99 20.27 -16.68
N PRO A 85 6.93 19.70 -17.45
CA PRO A 85 7.49 18.39 -17.14
C PRO A 85 8.20 18.38 -15.78
N ASP A 86 8.02 17.30 -15.05
CA ASP A 86 8.61 17.10 -13.72
C ASP A 86 9.11 15.68 -13.51
N VAL A 87 10.20 15.57 -12.76
CA VAL A 87 10.74 14.30 -12.25
C VAL A 87 10.71 14.33 -10.73
N ARG A 88 10.36 13.21 -10.11
CA ARG A 88 10.27 13.08 -8.66
C ARG A 88 10.99 11.82 -8.18
N TYR A 89 11.79 12.00 -7.14
CA TYR A 89 12.40 10.96 -6.34
C TYR A 89 11.61 10.78 -5.04
N TRP A 90 11.16 9.56 -4.79
CA TRP A 90 10.39 9.15 -3.61
C TRP A 90 11.32 8.44 -2.63
N THR A 91 11.29 8.82 -1.36
CA THR A 91 12.21 8.28 -0.36
C THR A 91 11.84 6.88 0.12
N ASP A 92 10.58 6.48 -0.06
CA ASP A 92 10.03 5.19 0.39
C ASP A 92 9.63 4.33 -0.82
N SER A 93 8.47 4.60 -1.40
CA SER A 93 8.03 4.01 -2.67
C SER A 93 7.30 5.03 -3.53
N VAL A 94 7.31 4.83 -4.86
CA VAL A 94 6.61 5.74 -5.77
C VAL A 94 5.17 5.94 -5.32
N PHE A 95 4.76 7.21 -5.28
CA PHE A 95 3.43 7.66 -4.87
C PHE A 95 3.10 7.55 -3.38
N HIS A 96 4.09 7.34 -2.50
CA HIS A 96 3.90 7.24 -1.05
C HIS A 96 4.77 8.23 -0.26
N ARG A 97 4.15 8.94 0.69
CA ARG A 97 4.79 9.86 1.65
C ARG A 97 5.59 10.98 0.98
N GLN A 98 6.90 11.00 1.14
CA GLN A 98 7.74 12.14 0.82
C GLN A 98 8.40 12.00 -0.55
N PHE A 99 8.51 13.11 -1.25
CA PHE A 99 9.26 13.17 -2.50
C PHE A 99 9.99 14.50 -2.66
N PHE A 100 11.12 14.43 -3.35
CA PHE A 100 11.86 15.57 -3.87
C PHE A 100 11.70 15.57 -5.38
N GLY A 101 11.55 16.73 -5.99
CA GLY A 101 11.42 16.80 -7.43
C GLY A 101 11.98 18.05 -8.03
N MET A 102 12.11 17.98 -9.34
CA MET A 102 12.57 19.06 -10.19
C MET A 102 11.60 19.21 -11.35
N ASN A 103 11.27 20.46 -11.70
CA ASN A 103 10.44 20.75 -12.86
C ASN A 103 11.08 21.80 -13.77
N LEU A 104 10.80 21.66 -15.06
CA LEU A 104 11.06 22.69 -16.05
C LEU A 104 9.73 23.29 -16.43
N ILE A 105 9.55 24.59 -16.18
CA ILE A 105 8.33 25.32 -16.47
C ILE A 105 8.54 26.13 -17.74
N TYR A 106 7.65 25.97 -18.71
CA TYR A 106 7.49 26.88 -19.83
C TYR A 106 6.08 27.47 -19.80
N SER A 107 5.97 28.79 -20.00
CA SER A 107 4.67 29.42 -20.14
C SER A 107 4.69 30.56 -21.13
N HIS A 108 3.75 30.53 -22.09
CA HIS A 108 3.45 31.65 -22.95
C HIS A 108 2.34 32.47 -22.28
N TYR A 109 2.56 33.77 -22.10
CA TYR A 109 1.64 34.62 -21.36
C TYR A 109 1.36 35.94 -22.06
N ASN A 110 0.13 36.43 -21.86
CA ASN A 110 -0.34 37.74 -22.28
C ASN A 110 -1.16 38.34 -21.13
N VAL A 111 -0.53 39.25 -20.40
CA VAL A 111 -1.03 39.79 -19.14
C VAL A 111 -1.12 41.32 -19.21
N ALA A 112 -2.25 41.88 -18.79
CA ALA A 112 -2.50 43.31 -18.64
C ALA A 112 -3.40 43.56 -17.41
N ASP A 113 -3.03 44.53 -16.57
CA ASP A 113 -3.81 44.98 -15.40
C ASP A 113 -4.17 43.86 -14.39
N VAL A 114 -3.18 43.05 -13.98
CA VAL A 114 -3.38 41.96 -13.00
C VAL A 114 -2.78 42.31 -11.64
N LYS A 115 -3.61 42.25 -10.60
CA LYS A 115 -3.19 42.36 -9.19
C LYS A 115 -2.78 40.99 -8.67
N PHE A 116 -1.48 40.75 -8.52
CA PHE A 116 -1.00 39.54 -7.84
C PHE A 116 -1.24 39.61 -6.32
N PRO A 117 -1.58 38.49 -5.67
CA PRO A 117 -1.74 38.42 -4.21
C PRO A 117 -0.42 38.77 -3.50
N PHE A 118 -0.52 39.32 -2.28
CA PHE A 118 0.61 39.77 -1.44
C PHE A 118 1.49 40.92 -1.98
N GLY A 119 1.04 41.65 -3.01
CA GLY A 119 1.73 42.87 -3.46
C GLY A 119 3.03 42.64 -4.26
N LEU A 120 3.32 41.39 -4.63
CA LEU A 120 4.40 41.04 -5.55
C LEU A 120 4.11 41.63 -6.96
N TYR A 121 5.16 42.15 -7.61
CA TYR A 121 5.12 42.68 -9.00
C TYR A 121 4.16 43.88 -9.23
N ARG A 122 4.33 44.99 -8.49
CA ARG A 122 3.58 46.26 -8.70
C ARG A 122 3.68 46.85 -10.12
N SER A 123 4.68 46.47 -10.91
CA SER A 123 4.99 46.99 -12.25
C SER A 123 4.09 46.49 -13.40
N VAL A 124 3.14 45.57 -13.15
CA VAL A 124 2.24 45.00 -14.19
C VAL A 124 0.85 45.67 -14.21
N ARG A 125 0.70 46.80 -13.49
CA ARG A 125 -0.57 47.53 -13.35
C ARG A 125 -0.88 48.44 -14.54
N ASP A 126 0.14 49.04 -15.14
CA ASP A 126 -0.03 50.11 -16.14
C ASP A 126 0.44 49.71 -17.56
N GLU A 127 1.01 48.52 -17.72
CA GLU A 127 1.60 48.03 -18.97
C GLU A 127 1.12 46.62 -19.31
N ARG A 128 0.83 46.38 -20.60
CA ARG A 128 0.57 45.03 -21.11
C ARG A 128 1.89 44.35 -21.44
N ARG A 129 2.08 43.12 -20.98
CA ARG A 129 3.26 42.29 -21.28
C ARG A 129 2.85 41.01 -21.99
N GLN A 130 3.54 40.73 -23.08
CA GLN A 130 3.37 39.51 -23.85
C GLN A 130 4.73 38.89 -24.10
N GLY A 131 4.88 37.61 -23.78
CA GLY A 131 6.17 36.95 -23.87
C GLY A 131 6.12 35.49 -23.45
N ASP A 132 7.29 34.87 -23.41
CA ASP A 132 7.45 33.54 -22.85
C ASP A 132 8.35 33.59 -21.62
N LEU A 133 8.12 32.64 -20.72
CA LEU A 133 8.98 32.38 -19.58
C LEU A 133 9.44 30.93 -19.56
N ALA A 134 10.70 30.73 -19.18
CA ALA A 134 11.25 29.42 -18.86
C ALA A 134 11.84 29.45 -17.45
N ALA A 135 11.53 28.45 -16.62
CA ALA A 135 12.05 28.37 -15.25
C ALA A 135 12.42 26.95 -14.86
N LEU A 136 13.48 26.80 -14.07
CA LEU A 136 13.87 25.53 -13.46
C LEU A 136 13.56 25.60 -11.96
N GLY A 137 12.79 24.65 -11.46
CA GLY A 137 12.35 24.59 -10.07
C GLY A 137 12.75 23.32 -9.35
N LEU A 138 12.97 23.48 -8.05
CA LEU A 138 13.15 22.39 -7.09
C LEU A 138 12.04 22.46 -6.05
N PHE A 139 11.50 21.30 -5.70
CA PHE A 139 10.41 21.23 -4.75
C PHE A 139 10.48 19.98 -3.88
N TYR A 140 9.91 20.11 -2.69
CA TYR A 140 9.63 19.04 -1.76
C TYR A 140 8.11 18.86 -1.67
N GLY A 141 7.66 17.62 -1.58
CA GLY A 141 6.25 17.32 -1.44
C GLY A 141 5.95 16.16 -0.52
N TYR A 142 4.71 16.15 -0.03
CA TYR A 142 4.16 15.12 0.83
C TYR A 142 2.82 14.63 0.27
N SER A 143 2.65 13.32 0.16
CA SER A 143 1.44 12.66 -0.32
C SER A 143 0.70 11.95 0.82
N TRP A 144 -0.55 12.33 1.02
CA TRP A 144 -1.52 11.63 1.85
C TRP A 144 -2.40 10.72 0.98
N THR A 145 -2.72 9.52 1.47
CA THR A 145 -3.67 8.63 0.81
C THR A 145 -5.03 8.77 1.48
N LEU A 146 -6.05 9.19 0.72
CA LEU A 146 -7.40 9.44 1.25
C LEU A 146 -8.33 8.26 1.00
N ALA A 147 -8.22 7.64 -0.19
CA ALA A 147 -9.01 6.47 -0.56
C ALA A 147 -8.19 5.54 -1.46
N ARG A 148 -8.76 4.38 -1.84
CA ARG A 148 -8.07 3.33 -2.61
C ARG A 148 -7.33 3.86 -3.85
N ASN A 149 -7.94 4.81 -4.57
CA ASN A 149 -7.38 5.42 -5.77
C ASN A 149 -7.21 6.94 -5.64
N LEU A 150 -7.45 7.53 -4.47
CA LEU A 150 -7.44 8.99 -4.28
C LEU A 150 -6.37 9.40 -3.28
N ARG A 151 -5.56 10.38 -3.64
CA ARG A 151 -4.49 10.95 -2.82
C ARG A 151 -4.54 12.47 -2.86
N LEU A 152 -3.98 13.09 -1.83
CA LEU A 152 -3.75 14.53 -1.75
C LEU A 152 -2.24 14.73 -1.67
N GLU A 153 -1.70 15.68 -2.43
CA GLU A 153 -0.27 16.01 -2.40
C GLU A 153 -0.10 17.49 -2.11
N ALA A 154 0.67 17.83 -1.08
CA ALA A 154 1.16 19.20 -0.88
C ALA A 154 2.57 19.32 -1.42
N ILE A 155 2.87 20.42 -2.10
CA ILE A 155 4.19 20.74 -2.63
C ILE A 155 4.57 22.14 -2.17
N ILE A 156 5.83 22.30 -1.78
CA ILE A 156 6.47 23.59 -1.56
C ILE A 156 7.85 23.59 -2.22
N GLY A 157 8.21 24.69 -2.87
CA GLY A 157 9.45 24.78 -3.61
C GLY A 157 9.76 26.19 -4.09
N ALA A 158 10.80 26.29 -4.91
CA ALA A 158 11.20 27.53 -5.55
C ALA A 158 11.77 27.25 -6.93
N ALA A 159 11.57 28.19 -7.85
CA ALA A 159 12.11 28.16 -9.19
C ALA A 159 12.88 29.45 -9.50
N VAL A 160 13.92 29.32 -10.30
CA VAL A 160 14.61 30.45 -10.93
C VAL A 160 14.30 30.40 -12.41
N GLY A 161 13.88 31.52 -12.94
CA GLY A 161 13.43 31.60 -14.33
C GLY A 161 13.91 32.85 -15.03
N TYR A 162 13.78 32.78 -16.34
CA TYR A 162 14.09 33.85 -17.25
C TYR A 162 12.85 34.11 -18.11
N THR A 163 12.51 35.37 -18.27
CA THR A 163 11.40 35.79 -19.11
C THR A 163 11.87 36.79 -20.14
N TRP A 164 11.36 36.66 -21.36
CA TRP A 164 11.56 37.58 -22.47
C TRP A 164 10.19 38.05 -22.94
N PHE A 165 9.95 39.35 -22.84
CA PHE A 165 8.63 39.91 -23.12
C PHE A 165 8.73 41.25 -23.84
N SER A 166 7.74 41.49 -24.69
CA SER A 166 7.48 42.80 -25.26
C SER A 166 6.49 43.54 -24.36
N SER A 167 6.85 44.77 -23.98
CA SER A 167 5.96 45.68 -23.26
C SER A 167 5.19 46.55 -24.25
N TYR A 168 3.92 46.81 -23.95
CA TYR A 168 3.03 47.67 -24.75
C TYR A 168 2.42 48.77 -23.88
N LYS A 169 2.44 50.00 -24.40
CA LYS A 169 1.90 51.20 -23.73
C LYS A 169 0.39 51.23 -23.90
N CYS A 170 -0.34 51.38 -22.79
CA CYS A 170 -1.81 51.37 -22.71
C CYS A 170 -2.43 50.02 -23.09
N GLY A 171 -3.40 49.53 -22.29
CA GLY A 171 -4.12 48.27 -22.53
C GLY A 171 -4.90 48.24 -23.86
N HIS A 172 -5.21 49.42 -24.42
CA HIS A 172 -5.98 49.61 -25.66
C HIS A 172 -5.13 50.02 -26.87
N CYS A 173 -4.07 50.83 -26.69
CA CYS A 173 -3.42 51.55 -27.81
C CYS A 173 -2.30 50.78 -28.54
N GLY A 174 -1.97 49.55 -28.12
CA GLY A 174 -1.20 48.58 -28.93
C GLY A 174 0.24 48.94 -29.33
N MET A 175 0.78 50.10 -28.94
CA MET A 175 2.13 50.51 -29.31
C MET A 175 3.19 49.76 -28.49
N LYS A 176 4.07 49.03 -29.18
CA LYS A 176 5.20 48.33 -28.58
C LYS A 176 6.21 49.35 -28.03
N VAL A 177 6.53 49.23 -26.73
CA VAL A 177 7.46 50.12 -26.01
C VAL A 177 8.89 49.62 -26.13
N GLY A 178 9.08 48.31 -26.09
CA GLY A 178 10.39 47.68 -26.15
C GLY A 178 10.33 46.19 -25.82
N ASP A 179 11.46 45.53 -26.03
CA ASP A 179 11.69 44.15 -25.59
C ASP A 179 12.59 44.19 -24.35
N ASP A 180 12.21 43.45 -23.31
CA ASP A 180 12.96 43.36 -22.07
C ASP A 180 13.15 41.90 -21.67
N GLN A 181 14.19 41.66 -20.87
CA GLN A 181 14.63 40.36 -20.44
C GLN A 181 14.93 40.40 -18.95
N LYS A 182 14.32 39.49 -18.19
CA LYS A 182 14.44 39.52 -16.73
C LYS A 182 14.61 38.13 -16.14
N VAL A 183 15.56 38.01 -15.22
CA VAL A 183 15.67 36.86 -14.31
C VAL A 183 14.76 37.10 -13.11
N PHE A 184 14.06 36.07 -12.67
CA PHE A 184 13.18 36.13 -11.52
C PHE A 184 13.30 34.86 -10.66
N ALA A 185 13.01 35.01 -9.37
CA ALA A 185 12.79 33.89 -8.47
C ALA A 185 11.29 33.77 -8.19
N MET A 186 10.77 32.55 -8.19
CA MET A 186 9.36 32.25 -8.06
C MET A 186 9.16 31.18 -6.97
N PRO A 187 8.47 31.49 -5.86
CA PRO A 187 8.03 30.46 -4.94
C PRO A 187 6.99 29.55 -5.61
N GLN A 188 7.05 28.26 -5.31
CA GLN A 188 6.13 27.26 -5.82
C GLN A 188 5.37 26.66 -4.64
N ALA A 189 4.05 26.57 -4.78
CA ALA A 189 3.20 25.83 -3.86
C ALA A 189 2.10 25.13 -4.67
N ALA A 190 1.70 23.93 -4.24
CA ALA A 190 0.58 23.22 -4.84
C ALA A 190 -0.16 22.38 -3.81
N LEU A 191 -1.46 22.23 -4.01
CA LEU A 191 -2.27 21.23 -3.32
C LEU A 191 -3.00 20.42 -4.38
N ASN A 192 -2.52 19.21 -4.65
CA ASN A 192 -3.02 18.38 -5.73
C ASN A 192 -3.96 17.30 -5.22
N VAL A 193 -5.09 17.12 -5.89
CA VAL A 193 -5.89 15.90 -5.79
C VAL A 193 -5.40 14.94 -6.87
N VAL A 194 -5.03 13.72 -6.49
CA VAL A 194 -4.43 12.73 -7.38
C VAL A 194 -5.25 11.46 -7.42
N TYR A 195 -5.61 11.04 -8.63
CA TYR A 195 -6.27 9.79 -8.92
C TYR A 195 -5.29 8.76 -9.51
N ASN A 196 -5.21 7.58 -8.89
CA ASN A 196 -4.40 6.46 -9.37
C ASN A 196 -5.24 5.59 -10.32
N ILE A 197 -4.75 5.36 -11.55
CA ILE A 197 -5.45 4.53 -12.53
C ILE A 197 -5.24 3.04 -12.19
N PRO A 198 -6.31 2.24 -11.99
CA PRO A 198 -6.19 0.81 -11.71
C PRO A 198 -5.59 0.05 -12.89
N LYS A 199 -4.69 -0.90 -12.61
CA LYS A 199 -4.15 -1.81 -13.64
C LYS A 199 -5.21 -2.84 -14.03
N ARG A 200 -5.52 -2.94 -15.34
CA ARG A 200 -6.40 -3.97 -15.89
C ARG A 200 -5.63 -5.30 -15.93
N SER A 201 -6.06 -6.29 -15.14
CA SER A 201 -5.50 -7.64 -15.16
C SER A 201 -5.90 -8.34 -16.47
N ARG A 202 -4.95 -8.62 -17.37
CA ARG A 202 -5.19 -9.57 -18.46
C ARG A 202 -5.32 -10.98 -17.85
N ARG A 203 -6.48 -11.60 -18.07
CA ARG A 203 -6.75 -13.01 -17.79
C ARG A 203 -5.77 -13.84 -18.64
N SER A 204 -4.90 -14.63 -18.01
CA SER A 204 -4.05 -15.60 -18.72
C SER A 204 -4.89 -16.84 -18.99
N GLU A 205 -4.96 -17.23 -20.25
CA GLU A 205 -5.69 -18.38 -20.76
C GLU A 205 -4.72 -19.56 -20.98
N TYR A 206 -5.19 -20.76 -20.63
CA TYR A 206 -4.76 -22.12 -20.96
C TYR A 206 -3.52 -22.79 -20.33
N GLY A 207 -3.82 -24.01 -19.86
CA GLY A 207 -2.95 -25.17 -19.72
C GLY A 207 -3.76 -26.30 -19.06
N THR A 208 -4.43 -27.14 -19.86
CA THR A 208 -5.16 -28.34 -19.39
C THR A 208 -4.16 -29.33 -18.78
N PRO A 209 -4.39 -29.89 -17.58
CA PRO A 209 -3.49 -30.92 -17.02
C PRO A 209 -3.65 -32.25 -17.77
N ALA A 210 -2.54 -32.93 -18.02
CA ALA A 210 -2.51 -34.27 -18.60
C ALA A 210 -3.12 -35.31 -17.63
N GLU A 211 -3.80 -36.29 -18.22
CA GLU A 211 -4.45 -37.41 -17.55
C GLU A 211 -3.40 -38.36 -16.94
N VAL A 212 -3.52 -38.65 -15.63
CA VAL A 212 -2.62 -39.56 -14.90
C VAL A 212 -3.27 -40.94 -14.83
N HIS A 213 -2.66 -41.93 -15.48
CA HIS A 213 -3.04 -43.33 -15.30
C HIS A 213 -2.60 -43.85 -13.94
N VAL A 214 -3.56 -44.34 -13.14
CA VAL A 214 -3.32 -45.01 -11.86
C VAL A 214 -3.38 -46.53 -12.08
N LEU A 215 -2.37 -47.27 -11.63
CA LEU A 215 -2.37 -48.74 -11.61
C LEU A 215 -3.07 -49.26 -10.35
N PRO A 216 -3.79 -50.40 -10.43
CA PRO A 216 -4.51 -50.95 -9.28
C PRO A 216 -3.55 -51.67 -8.32
N ILE A 217 -3.75 -51.46 -7.01
CA ILE A 217 -3.09 -52.20 -5.93
C ILE A 217 -4.03 -53.32 -5.51
N THR A 218 -3.55 -54.56 -5.57
CA THR A 218 -4.20 -55.75 -4.99
C THR A 218 -3.70 -55.97 -3.57
N TYR A 219 -4.62 -56.12 -2.62
CA TYR A 219 -4.30 -56.50 -1.24
C TYR A 219 -4.53 -58.02 -1.07
N GLU A 220 -3.50 -58.73 -0.61
CA GLU A 220 -3.62 -60.10 -0.09
C GLU A 220 -4.07 -60.05 1.38
N SER A 221 -5.05 -60.89 1.71
CA SER A 221 -5.58 -61.05 3.06
C SER A 221 -4.87 -62.18 3.78
N ASP A 222 -4.11 -61.87 4.83
CA ASP A 222 -3.66 -62.87 5.79
C ASP A 222 -4.61 -62.90 6.99
N SER A 223 -5.12 -64.09 7.29
CA SER A 223 -6.01 -64.41 8.40
C SER A 223 -5.28 -64.40 9.74
N VAL A 224 -5.82 -63.70 10.74
CA VAL A 224 -5.34 -63.72 12.13
C VAL A 224 -6.15 -64.75 12.93
N GLU A 225 -5.44 -65.65 13.62
CA GLU A 225 -6.01 -66.66 14.52
C GLU A 225 -6.61 -66.04 15.78
N VAL A 226 -7.77 -66.59 16.18
CA VAL A 226 -8.54 -66.22 17.36
C VAL A 226 -7.96 -66.93 18.59
N TYR A 227 -7.48 -66.17 19.58
CA TYR A 227 -7.19 -66.69 20.92
C TYR A 227 -8.31 -66.28 21.89
N GLN A 228 -8.83 -67.24 22.64
CA GLN A 228 -9.93 -67.06 23.59
C GLN A 228 -9.39 -67.36 25.00
N PRO A 229 -9.29 -66.37 25.91
CA PRO A 229 -8.80 -66.63 27.26
C PRO A 229 -9.92 -67.08 28.21
N GLU A 230 -9.50 -67.89 29.17
CA GLU A 230 -10.28 -68.53 30.24
C GLU A 230 -10.70 -67.52 31.32
N LEU A 231 -11.90 -67.72 31.90
CA LEU A 231 -12.54 -66.82 32.87
C LEU A 231 -11.96 -66.98 34.28
N GLU A 232 -11.10 -66.06 34.71
CA GLU A 232 -10.88 -65.77 36.14
C GLU A 232 -11.92 -64.76 36.64
N GLN A 233 -12.65 -65.12 37.71
CA GLN A 233 -13.60 -64.23 38.38
C GLN A 233 -12.85 -63.16 39.18
N MET A 234 -12.94 -61.91 38.72
CA MET A 234 -12.51 -60.72 39.46
C MET A 234 -13.67 -60.10 40.25
N PRO A 235 -13.38 -59.46 41.40
CA PRO A 235 -14.40 -58.95 42.32
C PRO A 235 -15.20 -57.77 41.74
N GLU A 236 -16.42 -57.64 42.23
CA GLU A 236 -17.42 -56.63 41.88
C GLU A 236 -16.83 -55.20 41.87
N PRO A 237 -16.99 -54.41 40.78
CA PRO A 237 -16.40 -53.09 40.70
C PRO A 237 -17.18 -52.12 41.59
N GLU A 238 -16.45 -51.38 42.44
CA GLU A 238 -16.94 -50.15 43.04
C GLU A 238 -17.51 -49.23 41.94
N PRO A 239 -18.56 -48.43 42.22
CA PRO A 239 -19.21 -47.61 41.22
C PRO A 239 -18.20 -46.62 40.63
N GLN A 240 -17.67 -46.97 39.46
CA GLN A 240 -16.92 -46.06 38.63
C GLN A 240 -17.86 -44.89 38.33
N GLN A 241 -17.50 -43.70 38.83
CA GLN A 241 -18.05 -42.47 38.31
C GLN A 241 -17.92 -42.55 36.79
N MET A 242 -19.05 -42.56 36.09
CA MET A 242 -19.08 -42.42 34.64
C MET A 242 -18.33 -41.14 34.29
N LEU A 243 -17.04 -41.27 33.97
CA LEU A 243 -16.32 -40.30 33.15
C LEU A 243 -17.13 -40.25 31.87
N ALA A 244 -17.84 -39.14 31.66
CA ALA A 244 -18.52 -38.89 30.40
C ALA A 244 -17.53 -39.19 29.28
N GLU A 245 -17.89 -40.06 28.34
CA GLU A 245 -17.11 -40.28 27.13
C GLU A 245 -16.86 -38.90 26.52
N THR A 246 -15.62 -38.43 26.60
CA THR A 246 -15.22 -37.12 26.07
C THR A 246 -15.51 -37.13 24.58
N SER A 247 -16.24 -36.10 24.12
CA SER A 247 -16.67 -35.97 22.72
C SER A 247 -15.46 -36.12 21.78
N HIS A 248 -15.67 -36.70 20.59
CA HIS A 248 -14.60 -36.84 19.58
C HIS A 248 -13.89 -35.51 19.30
N VAL A 249 -14.65 -34.40 19.21
CA VAL A 249 -14.07 -33.06 19.06
C VAL A 249 -13.23 -32.65 20.26
N GLU A 250 -13.62 -32.99 21.50
CA GLU A 250 -12.79 -32.73 22.68
C GLU A 250 -11.47 -33.51 22.63
N GLN A 251 -11.49 -34.74 22.14
CA GLN A 251 -10.27 -35.53 21.95
C GLN A 251 -9.34 -34.90 20.91
N LEU A 252 -9.87 -34.46 19.77
CA LEU A 252 -9.11 -33.74 18.74
C LEU A 252 -8.49 -32.44 19.29
N ILE A 253 -9.26 -31.66 20.06
CA ILE A 253 -8.79 -30.40 20.67
C ILE A 253 -7.65 -30.67 21.67
N ASN A 254 -7.78 -31.71 22.50
CA ASN A 254 -6.74 -32.09 23.45
C ASN A 254 -5.42 -32.52 22.77
N GLN A 255 -5.50 -33.05 21.54
CA GLN A 255 -4.32 -33.46 20.77
C GLN A 255 -3.73 -32.33 19.92
N ASN A 256 -4.56 -31.37 19.48
CA ASN A 256 -4.14 -30.29 18.61
C ASN A 256 -4.59 -28.92 19.14
N PRO A 257 -3.68 -28.15 19.75
CA PRO A 257 -4.02 -26.86 20.36
C PRO A 257 -4.41 -25.79 19.35
N LEU A 258 -4.29 -26.02 18.04
CA LEU A 258 -4.84 -25.14 17.01
C LEU A 258 -6.39 -25.17 16.97
N LEU A 259 -7.00 -26.22 17.51
CA LEU A 259 -8.43 -26.46 17.48
C LEU A 259 -9.11 -25.88 18.72
N ALA A 260 -10.37 -25.49 18.57
CA ALA A 260 -11.22 -25.02 19.65
C ALA A 260 -12.67 -25.44 19.42
N PRO A 261 -13.50 -25.54 20.47
CA PRO A 261 -14.92 -25.86 20.30
C PRO A 261 -15.65 -24.67 19.69
N ALA A 262 -16.64 -24.91 18.83
CA ALA A 262 -17.41 -23.85 18.17
C ALA A 262 -18.15 -22.92 19.14
N SER A 263 -18.43 -23.38 20.36
CA SER A 263 -19.00 -22.57 21.45
C SER A 263 -18.09 -21.43 21.91
N GLU A 264 -16.78 -21.53 21.70
CA GLU A 264 -15.80 -20.48 22.00
C GLU A 264 -15.60 -19.48 20.86
N TYR A 265 -16.25 -19.67 19.72
CA TYR A 265 -16.16 -18.71 18.62
C TYR A 265 -16.84 -17.39 19.01
N GLY A 266 -16.06 -16.31 19.01
CA GLY A 266 -16.52 -15.00 19.47
C GLY A 266 -15.87 -13.84 18.73
N THR A 267 -16.04 -12.63 19.26
CA THR A 267 -15.41 -11.43 18.70
C THR A 267 -13.91 -11.46 18.90
N PHE A 268 -13.15 -11.38 17.81
CA PHE A 268 -11.71 -11.24 17.85
C PHE A 268 -11.32 -9.92 18.54
N ASP A 269 -10.49 -10.03 19.59
CA ASP A 269 -9.96 -8.89 20.35
C ASP A 269 -8.58 -8.50 19.83
N VAL A 270 -8.48 -7.29 19.26
CA VAL A 270 -7.23 -6.73 18.71
C VAL A 270 -6.21 -6.37 19.78
N ASP A 271 -6.65 -6.15 21.03
CA ASP A 271 -5.79 -5.76 22.15
C ASP A 271 -5.22 -6.98 22.89
N LYS A 272 -5.67 -8.19 22.53
CA LYS A 272 -5.12 -9.45 23.06
C LYS A 272 -3.93 -9.92 22.21
N ALA A 273 -2.80 -10.17 22.87
CA ALA A 273 -1.63 -10.73 22.21
C ALA A 273 -1.93 -12.16 21.73
N VAL A 274 -1.59 -12.44 20.47
CA VAL A 274 -1.83 -13.75 19.86
C VAL A 274 -0.54 -14.55 19.68
N ARG A 275 0.64 -13.93 19.81
CA ARG A 275 1.93 -14.61 19.61
C ARG A 275 2.16 -15.83 20.52
N LYS A 276 1.48 -15.86 21.67
CA LYS A 276 1.51 -16.96 22.67
C LYS A 276 0.24 -17.83 22.63
N THR A 277 -0.62 -17.67 21.63
CA THR A 277 -1.79 -18.54 21.49
C THR A 277 -1.30 -19.95 21.15
N ASP A 278 -1.53 -20.89 22.06
CA ASP A 278 -1.06 -22.28 21.90
C ASP A 278 -1.54 -22.86 20.57
N GLY A 279 -0.64 -23.42 19.78
CA GLY A 279 -0.98 -24.01 18.48
C GLY A 279 -1.20 -23.03 17.33
N ALA A 280 -1.20 -21.71 17.55
CA ALA A 280 -1.34 -20.74 16.46
C ALA A 280 -0.18 -20.85 15.44
N LEU A 281 -0.51 -20.73 14.16
CA LEU A 281 0.43 -20.93 13.05
C LEU A 281 0.59 -19.63 12.25
N PHE A 282 1.80 -19.10 12.22
CA PHE A 282 2.09 -17.78 11.62
C PHE A 282 2.83 -17.89 10.29
N VAL A 283 2.29 -17.23 9.26
CA VAL A 283 2.93 -17.05 7.95
C VAL A 283 3.50 -15.64 7.86
N TYR A 284 4.80 -15.53 7.63
CA TYR A 284 5.56 -14.28 7.66
C TYR A 284 5.71 -13.63 6.28
N TYR A 285 5.84 -12.31 6.25
CA TYR A 285 5.95 -11.51 5.03
C TYR A 285 7.13 -10.54 5.08
N PRO A 286 7.82 -10.30 3.95
CA PRO A 286 8.82 -9.24 3.86
C PRO A 286 8.23 -7.84 4.09
N VAL A 287 9.10 -6.86 4.35
CA VAL A 287 8.71 -5.45 4.58
C VAL A 287 7.89 -4.94 3.38
N GLY A 288 6.75 -4.30 3.66
CA GLY A 288 5.89 -3.71 2.62
C GLY A 288 5.13 -4.73 1.75
N LYS A 289 5.30 -6.04 1.99
CA LYS A 289 4.73 -7.10 1.13
C LYS A 289 3.64 -7.91 1.85
N TYR A 290 2.78 -8.50 1.04
CA TYR A 290 1.71 -9.42 1.44
C TYR A 290 1.62 -10.64 0.51
N GLY A 291 2.54 -10.78 -0.45
CA GLY A 291 2.63 -11.97 -1.29
C GLY A 291 3.25 -13.13 -0.51
N ILE A 292 2.62 -14.31 -0.57
CA ILE A 292 3.15 -15.52 0.07
C ILE A 292 4.45 -15.94 -0.61
N ASN A 293 5.47 -16.12 0.21
CA ASN A 293 6.73 -16.74 -0.18
C ASN A 293 6.97 -17.94 0.74
N ARG A 294 6.89 -19.16 0.19
CA ARG A 294 7.11 -20.41 0.94
C ARG A 294 8.53 -20.50 1.52
N TYR A 295 9.51 -19.87 0.88
CA TYR A 295 10.92 -19.91 1.31
C TYR A 295 11.28 -18.82 2.33
N TYR A 296 10.33 -17.97 2.72
CA TYR A 296 10.56 -16.91 3.70
C TYR A 296 10.19 -17.44 5.10
N HIS A 297 11.14 -17.42 6.05
CA HIS A 297 10.91 -17.78 7.47
C HIS A 297 10.16 -19.12 7.66
N GLY A 298 10.51 -20.17 6.91
CA GLY A 298 9.90 -21.50 7.06
C GLY A 298 8.42 -21.58 6.68
N ASN A 299 7.87 -20.55 6.01
CA ASN A 299 6.45 -20.49 5.64
C ASN A 299 5.93 -21.74 4.93
N GLY A 300 6.77 -22.43 4.13
CA GLY A 300 6.39 -23.65 3.44
C GLY A 300 5.89 -24.72 4.39
N GLU A 301 6.65 -25.02 5.44
CA GLU A 301 6.30 -26.03 6.45
C GLU A 301 5.04 -25.64 7.22
N VAL A 302 4.91 -24.37 7.61
CA VAL A 302 3.74 -23.86 8.31
C VAL A 302 2.49 -23.97 7.44
N ILE A 303 2.58 -23.59 6.17
CA ILE A 303 1.48 -23.67 5.21
C ILE A 303 1.09 -25.13 4.97
N ASP A 304 2.06 -26.02 4.82
CA ASP A 304 1.78 -27.44 4.59
C ASP A 304 1.09 -28.07 5.81
N ARG A 305 1.51 -27.70 7.03
CA ARG A 305 0.84 -28.10 8.27
C ARG A 305 -0.60 -27.57 8.34
N ILE A 306 -0.85 -26.32 7.97
CA ILE A 306 -2.21 -25.77 7.93
C ILE A 306 -3.07 -26.56 6.95
N VAL A 307 -2.55 -26.84 5.75
CA VAL A 307 -3.29 -27.56 4.70
C VAL A 307 -3.56 -29.00 5.13
N SER A 308 -2.60 -29.71 5.70
CA SER A 308 -2.81 -31.10 6.14
C SER A 308 -3.84 -31.17 7.26
N THR A 309 -3.74 -30.31 8.29
CA THR A 309 -4.72 -30.28 9.38
C THR A 309 -6.13 -29.99 8.88
N ILE A 310 -6.32 -29.02 7.96
CA ILE A 310 -7.66 -28.77 7.41
C ILE A 310 -8.17 -29.99 6.64
N LYS A 311 -7.33 -30.66 5.84
CA LYS A 311 -7.73 -31.85 5.08
C LYS A 311 -8.12 -33.02 5.98
N GLU A 312 -7.35 -33.26 7.04
CA GLU A 312 -7.64 -34.29 8.06
C GLU A 312 -9.02 -34.03 8.68
N LEU A 313 -9.29 -32.80 9.11
CA LEU A 313 -10.58 -32.39 9.68
C LEU A 313 -11.74 -32.46 8.68
N GLN A 314 -11.49 -32.24 7.39
CA GLN A 314 -12.52 -32.39 6.35
C GLN A 314 -12.86 -33.86 6.08
N ALA A 315 -11.88 -34.76 6.20
CA ALA A 315 -12.06 -36.19 6.00
C ALA A 315 -12.69 -36.88 7.22
N ASP A 316 -12.62 -36.25 8.38
CA ASP A 316 -13.19 -36.76 9.63
C ASP A 316 -14.74 -36.83 9.57
N PRO A 317 -15.34 -38.02 9.75
CA PRO A 317 -16.79 -38.20 9.67
C PRO A 317 -17.53 -37.71 10.91
N GLU A 318 -16.85 -37.51 12.03
CA GLU A 318 -17.44 -37.20 13.35
C GLU A 318 -17.34 -35.71 13.70
N CYS A 319 -16.45 -34.94 13.05
CA CYS A 319 -16.37 -33.49 13.25
C CYS A 319 -16.73 -32.66 12.00
N GLN A 320 -17.17 -31.43 12.23
CA GLN A 320 -17.41 -30.41 11.20
C GLN A 320 -16.68 -29.12 11.55
N ILE A 321 -16.01 -28.55 10.55
CA ILE A 321 -15.41 -27.22 10.63
C ILE A 321 -16.52 -26.15 10.58
N GLU A 322 -16.59 -25.33 11.62
CA GLU A 322 -17.51 -24.18 11.71
C GLU A 322 -16.84 -22.87 11.28
N LYS A 323 -15.63 -22.61 11.78
CA LYS A 323 -14.87 -21.40 11.45
C LYS A 323 -13.38 -21.62 11.38
N ILE A 324 -12.72 -20.93 10.48
CA ILE A 324 -11.26 -20.87 10.33
C ILE A 324 -10.86 -19.41 10.50
N LEU A 325 -10.29 -19.05 11.65
CA LEU A 325 -9.93 -17.68 11.99
C LEU A 325 -8.53 -17.34 11.50
N ILE A 326 -8.45 -16.44 10.53
CA ILE A 326 -7.20 -15.90 10.00
C ILE A 326 -7.08 -14.42 10.37
N VAL A 327 -6.02 -14.06 11.07
CA VAL A 327 -5.76 -12.68 11.49
C VAL A 327 -4.46 -12.20 10.86
N GLY A 328 -4.52 -11.06 10.19
CA GLY A 328 -3.34 -10.42 9.62
C GLY A 328 -2.80 -9.34 10.52
N TYR A 329 -1.49 -9.22 10.60
CA TYR A 329 -0.81 -8.17 11.36
C TYR A 329 0.20 -7.41 10.51
N ALA A 330 0.48 -6.19 10.94
CA ALA A 330 1.55 -5.35 10.45
C ALA A 330 2.49 -4.93 11.57
N SER A 331 3.69 -4.50 11.18
CA SER A 331 4.67 -3.97 12.12
C SER A 331 4.13 -2.68 12.74
N VAL A 332 4.59 -2.38 13.95
CA VAL A 332 4.25 -1.14 14.68
C VAL A 332 4.97 0.09 14.12
N ASP A 333 5.89 -0.10 13.18
CA ASP A 333 6.50 1.00 12.44
C ASP A 333 5.68 1.32 11.19
N GLY A 334 5.58 2.60 10.87
CA GLY A 334 4.98 3.03 9.62
C GLY A 334 3.84 3.99 9.83
N GLY A 335 2.66 3.67 9.32
CA GLY A 335 1.51 4.55 9.44
C GLY A 335 0.27 3.70 9.53
N GLN A 336 -0.54 3.96 10.55
CA GLN A 336 -1.66 3.13 10.96
C GLN A 336 -2.50 2.61 9.78
N TRP A 337 -2.98 3.51 8.92
CA TRP A 337 -3.81 3.13 7.77
C TRP A 337 -3.10 2.18 6.77
N GLY A 338 -1.80 2.43 6.53
CA GLY A 338 -0.99 1.57 5.66
C GLY A 338 -0.79 0.19 6.26
N ASN A 339 -0.58 0.14 7.57
CA ASN A 339 -0.38 -1.08 8.34
C ASN A 339 -1.67 -1.92 8.45
N GLU A 340 -2.82 -1.30 8.75
CA GLU A 340 -4.13 -1.96 8.72
C GLU A 340 -4.44 -2.57 7.35
N ARG A 341 -4.18 -1.82 6.27
CA ARG A 341 -4.34 -2.35 4.91
C ARG A 341 -3.39 -3.50 4.63
N LEU A 342 -2.13 -3.42 5.06
CA LEU A 342 -1.16 -4.50 4.88
C LEU A 342 -1.59 -5.76 5.63
N ALA A 343 -1.98 -5.61 6.90
CA ALA A 343 -2.51 -6.66 7.75
C ALA A 343 -3.69 -7.38 7.07
N LEU A 344 -4.71 -6.63 6.65
CA LEU A 344 -5.88 -7.20 5.98
C LEU A 344 -5.52 -7.89 4.66
N ASN A 345 -4.60 -7.34 3.86
CA ASN A 345 -4.17 -7.97 2.62
C ASN A 345 -3.39 -9.27 2.85
N ARG A 346 -2.60 -9.36 3.93
CA ARG A 346 -1.87 -10.58 4.31
C ARG A 346 -2.84 -11.70 4.67
N ALA A 347 -3.84 -11.41 5.50
CA ALA A 347 -4.86 -12.38 5.90
C ALA A 347 -5.68 -12.89 4.69
N ASN A 348 -6.13 -11.96 3.83
CA ASN A 348 -6.85 -12.31 2.60
C ASN A 348 -5.98 -13.11 1.61
N THR A 349 -4.69 -12.78 1.52
CA THR A 349 -3.77 -13.51 0.64
C THR A 349 -3.53 -14.93 1.15
N LEU A 350 -3.42 -15.11 2.47
CA LEU A 350 -3.35 -16.43 3.08
C LEU A 350 -4.61 -17.25 2.83
N LYS A 351 -5.81 -16.70 3.12
CA LYS A 351 -7.10 -17.33 2.77
C LYS A 351 -7.12 -17.79 1.30
N LYS A 352 -6.82 -16.87 0.38
CA LYS A 352 -6.82 -17.14 -1.07
C LYS A 352 -5.81 -18.21 -1.47
N TYR A 353 -4.68 -18.27 -0.79
CA TYR A 353 -3.65 -19.26 -1.05
C TYR A 353 -4.08 -20.65 -0.55
N LEU A 354 -4.59 -20.75 0.67
CA LEU A 354 -5.09 -22.00 1.26
C LEU A 354 -6.21 -22.61 0.42
N ARG A 355 -7.16 -21.81 -0.07
CA ARG A 355 -8.26 -22.22 -0.96
C ARG A 355 -7.83 -22.88 -2.28
N ARG A 356 -6.54 -22.85 -2.63
CA ARG A 356 -6.01 -23.59 -3.79
C ARG A 356 -5.70 -25.05 -3.47
N TYR A 357 -5.58 -25.39 -2.19
CA TYR A 357 -5.16 -26.69 -1.72
C TYR A 357 -6.22 -27.40 -0.87
N VAL A 358 -7.18 -26.66 -0.32
CA VAL A 358 -8.30 -27.19 0.46
C VAL A 358 -9.62 -26.75 -0.16
N ASP A 359 -10.58 -27.67 -0.26
CA ASP A 359 -11.91 -27.41 -0.80
C ASP A 359 -12.87 -27.06 0.34
N VAL A 360 -12.68 -25.88 0.92
CA VAL A 360 -13.48 -25.37 2.05
C VAL A 360 -14.31 -24.18 1.57
N ASP A 361 -15.59 -24.16 1.98
CA ASP A 361 -16.50 -23.06 1.67
C ASP A 361 -15.94 -21.71 2.15
N ASP A 362 -16.07 -20.68 1.31
CA ASP A 362 -15.49 -19.35 1.58
C ASP A 362 -16.04 -18.70 2.86
N THR A 363 -17.27 -19.06 3.25
CA THR A 363 -17.99 -18.56 4.44
C THR A 363 -17.44 -19.12 5.75
N LEU A 364 -16.69 -20.22 5.73
CA LEU A 364 -16.06 -20.79 6.92
C LEU A 364 -14.81 -19.99 7.32
N PHE A 365 -14.18 -19.28 6.39
CA PHE A 365 -13.03 -18.42 6.72
C PHE A 365 -13.49 -17.09 7.32
N ASP A 366 -13.13 -16.84 8.58
CA ASP A 366 -13.24 -15.52 9.20
C ASP A 366 -11.89 -14.79 9.10
N VAL A 367 -11.86 -13.71 8.32
CA VAL A 367 -10.65 -12.92 8.05
C VAL A 367 -10.71 -11.60 8.81
N ARG A 368 -9.79 -11.42 9.76
CA ARG A 368 -9.72 -10.21 10.60
C ARG A 368 -8.46 -9.39 10.35
N CYS A 369 -8.61 -8.08 10.51
CA CYS A 369 -7.51 -7.14 10.53
C CYS A 369 -7.05 -6.95 11.98
N GLY A 370 -5.86 -7.46 12.32
CA GLY A 370 -5.22 -7.22 13.60
C GLY A 370 -4.46 -5.89 13.67
N GLY A 371 -4.35 -5.16 12.55
CA GLY A 371 -3.70 -3.85 12.51
C GLY A 371 -2.20 -3.92 12.81
N GLU A 372 -1.71 -2.93 13.55
CA GLU A 372 -0.35 -2.93 14.11
C GLU A 372 -0.29 -3.84 15.33
N ALA A 373 0.70 -4.73 15.39
CA ALA A 373 0.83 -5.75 16.45
C ALA A 373 1.28 -5.18 17.81
N TRP A 374 0.58 -4.15 18.32
CA TRP A 374 0.88 -3.49 19.59
C TRP A 374 0.71 -4.41 20.79
N ALA A 375 -0.32 -5.27 20.78
CA ALA A 375 -0.55 -6.24 21.85
C ALA A 375 0.61 -7.25 21.95
N ASP A 376 1.01 -7.83 20.82
CA ASP A 376 2.17 -8.73 20.76
C ASP A 376 3.47 -8.00 21.14
N LEU A 377 3.65 -6.75 20.71
CA LEU A 377 4.83 -5.96 21.07
C LEU A 377 4.88 -5.70 22.58
N ARG A 378 3.75 -5.31 23.17
CA ARG A 378 3.66 -5.07 24.60
C ARG A 378 4.02 -6.33 25.38
N ASP A 379 3.45 -7.48 25.01
CA ASP A 379 3.74 -8.77 25.66
C ASP A 379 5.21 -9.19 25.49
N TYR A 380 5.83 -8.97 24.33
CA TYR A 380 7.26 -9.20 24.14
C TYR A 380 8.14 -8.26 24.98
N LEU A 381 7.78 -6.98 25.07
CA LEU A 381 8.51 -6.02 25.89
C LEU A 381 8.39 -6.33 27.37
N SER A 382 7.26 -6.88 27.81
CA SER A 382 7.07 -7.42 29.17
C SER A 382 8.01 -8.59 29.43
N ASP A 383 8.07 -9.59 28.55
CA ASP A 383 8.99 -10.74 28.68
C ASP A 383 10.46 -10.32 28.67
N ALA A 384 10.80 -9.29 27.90
CA ALA A 384 12.15 -8.74 27.80
C ALA A 384 12.49 -7.73 28.93
N GLU A 385 11.63 -7.62 29.95
CA GLU A 385 11.76 -6.73 31.11
C GLU A 385 12.01 -5.24 30.74
N MET A 386 11.46 -4.80 29.60
CA MET A 386 11.61 -3.43 29.12
C MET A 386 10.52 -2.51 29.70
N HIS A 387 10.47 -2.39 31.03
CA HIS A 387 9.38 -1.72 31.76
C HIS A 387 9.06 -0.31 31.25
N GLN A 388 10.07 0.52 30.95
CA GLN A 388 9.86 1.88 30.41
C GLN A 388 9.15 1.88 29.05
N ALA A 389 9.40 0.88 28.20
CA ALA A 389 8.75 0.77 26.90
C ALA A 389 7.30 0.27 27.04
N VAL A 390 7.05 -0.66 27.97
CA VAL A 390 5.70 -1.12 28.33
C VAL A 390 4.87 0.04 28.87
N GLU A 391 5.42 0.84 29.78
CA GLU A 391 4.73 2.00 30.35
C GLU A 391 4.30 3.01 29.26
N ILE A 392 5.13 3.22 28.24
CA ILE A 392 4.77 4.08 27.10
C ILE A 392 3.56 3.50 26.35
N ILE A 393 3.53 2.18 26.09
CA ILE A 393 2.41 1.56 25.36
C ILE A 393 1.12 1.65 26.18
N ASP A 394 1.20 1.37 27.48
CA ASP A 394 0.03 1.36 28.38
C ASP A 394 -0.52 2.78 28.62
N LYS A 395 0.36 3.80 28.68
CA LYS A 395 -0.02 5.19 28.96
C LYS A 395 -0.67 5.90 27.78
N PHE A 396 -0.18 5.68 26.57
CA PHE A 396 -0.64 6.42 25.38
C PHE A 396 -1.58 5.55 24.55
N LYS A 397 -2.80 6.03 24.28
CA LYS A 397 -3.77 5.31 23.43
C LYS A 397 -3.46 5.44 21.93
N ASP A 398 -2.95 6.59 21.52
CA ASP A 398 -2.66 6.89 20.12
C ASP A 398 -1.41 6.14 19.61
N PRO A 399 -1.52 5.29 18.57
CA PRO A 399 -0.40 4.52 18.02
C PRO A 399 0.78 5.36 17.55
N ALA A 400 0.51 6.51 16.91
CA ALA A 400 1.57 7.39 16.41
C ALA A 400 2.38 7.99 17.58
N THR A 401 1.70 8.34 18.67
CA THR A 401 2.33 8.80 19.90
C THR A 401 3.17 7.70 20.56
N ARG A 402 2.67 6.46 20.62
CA ARG A 402 3.44 5.30 21.13
C ARG A 402 4.75 5.14 20.35
N GLU A 403 4.66 5.10 19.02
CA GLU A 403 5.81 4.97 18.13
C GLU A 403 6.82 6.10 18.34
N GLN A 404 6.38 7.36 18.35
CA GLN A 404 7.26 8.52 18.54
C GLN A 404 8.00 8.48 19.88
N ARG A 405 7.29 8.11 20.96
CA ARG A 405 7.86 8.03 22.31
C ARG A 405 8.86 6.88 22.42
N LEU A 406 8.54 5.70 21.88
CA LEU A 406 9.47 4.57 21.83
C LEU A 406 10.72 4.87 20.99
N ARG A 407 10.57 5.58 19.86
CA ARG A 407 11.69 6.05 19.02
C ARG A 407 12.62 7.00 19.75
N SER A 408 12.09 7.79 20.68
CA SER A 408 12.88 8.78 21.44
C SER A 408 13.49 8.19 22.71
N LEU A 409 12.96 7.06 23.21
CA LEU A 409 13.40 6.43 24.45
C LEU A 409 14.89 6.04 24.40
N ASN A 410 15.64 6.48 25.42
CA ASN A 410 17.08 6.22 25.58
C ASN A 410 17.94 6.55 24.34
N GLY A 411 17.59 7.64 23.65
CA GLY A 411 18.26 8.08 22.42
C GLY A 411 18.00 7.15 21.22
N GLY A 412 16.88 6.44 21.21
CA GLY A 412 16.48 5.52 20.14
C GLY A 412 17.15 4.15 20.17
N ARG A 413 17.96 3.85 21.20
CA ARG A 413 18.59 2.53 21.38
C ARG A 413 17.55 1.42 21.57
N ILE A 414 16.50 1.70 22.33
CA ILE A 414 15.40 0.75 22.58
C ILE A 414 14.67 0.44 21.27
N TRP A 415 14.29 1.47 20.51
CA TRP A 415 13.63 1.28 19.21
C TRP A 415 14.47 0.44 18.24
N LYS A 416 15.78 0.70 18.14
CA LYS A 416 16.67 -0.12 17.30
C LYS A 416 16.70 -1.58 17.75
N LYS A 417 16.74 -1.84 19.06
CA LYS A 417 16.68 -3.20 19.63
C LYS A 417 15.35 -3.89 19.31
N ILE A 418 14.23 -3.18 19.45
CA ILE A 418 12.91 -3.69 19.09
C ILE A 418 12.89 -4.05 17.60
N MET A 419 13.33 -3.16 16.70
CA MET A 419 13.31 -3.39 15.25
C MET A 419 14.31 -4.46 14.77
N SER A 420 15.33 -4.79 15.56
CA SER A 420 16.24 -5.91 15.26
C SER A 420 15.68 -7.26 15.70
N THR A 421 14.96 -7.31 16.82
CA THR A 421 14.56 -8.59 17.45
C THR A 421 13.08 -8.91 17.23
N PHE A 422 12.22 -7.89 17.20
CA PHE A 422 10.76 -8.00 17.05
C PHE A 422 10.30 -7.79 15.60
N ARG A 423 11.20 -7.99 14.63
CA ARG A 423 10.93 -7.68 13.21
C ARG A 423 9.89 -8.60 12.56
N ASP A 424 9.55 -9.71 13.20
CA ASP A 424 8.79 -10.79 12.59
C ASP A 424 7.27 -10.73 12.82
N HIS A 425 6.75 -9.66 13.43
CA HIS A 425 5.29 -9.45 13.51
C HIS A 425 4.66 -8.92 12.19
N ARG A 426 5.42 -9.00 11.10
CA ARG A 426 4.92 -8.84 9.72
C ARG A 426 4.31 -10.17 9.26
N ASN A 427 3.20 -10.59 9.85
CA ASN A 427 2.65 -11.93 9.61
C ASN A 427 1.15 -11.92 9.29
N ALA A 428 0.63 -13.08 8.90
CA ALA A 428 -0.76 -13.45 9.06
C ALA A 428 -0.78 -14.82 9.73
N GLY A 429 -1.50 -14.91 10.84
CA GLY A 429 -1.67 -16.15 11.60
C GLY A 429 -3.00 -16.82 11.29
N LEU A 430 -2.97 -18.14 11.13
CA LEU A 430 -4.13 -18.96 11.44
C LEU A 430 -4.15 -19.11 12.97
N ILE A 431 -5.14 -18.51 13.62
CA ILE A 431 -5.19 -18.41 15.07
C ILE A 431 -5.90 -19.63 15.67
N ARG A 432 -7.06 -19.99 15.12
CA ARG A 432 -7.91 -21.09 15.60
C ARG A 432 -8.73 -21.70 14.45
N ILE A 433 -8.99 -23.01 14.55
CA ILE A 433 -10.04 -23.70 13.80
C ILE A 433 -11.11 -24.15 14.80
N TYR A 434 -12.34 -23.73 14.56
CA TYR A 434 -13.48 -24.02 15.43
C TYR A 434 -14.27 -25.20 14.89
N LEU A 435 -14.51 -26.18 15.75
CA LEU A 435 -15.10 -27.46 15.40
C LEU A 435 -16.40 -27.70 16.17
N ARG A 436 -17.30 -28.48 15.57
CA ARG A 436 -18.45 -29.07 16.25
C ARG A 436 -18.59 -30.54 15.89
N ASP A 437 -19.25 -31.31 16.76
CA ASP A 437 -19.64 -32.68 16.45
C ASP A 437 -20.67 -32.70 15.31
N LYS A 438 -20.51 -33.64 14.38
CA LYS A 438 -21.54 -34.01 13.42
C LYS A 438 -22.55 -34.91 14.14
N LYS A 439 -23.80 -34.48 14.14
CA LYS A 439 -24.92 -35.28 14.69
C LYS A 439 -25.40 -36.30 13.69
#